data_AF-A0A369KJ69-F1
#
_entry.id   AF-A0A369KJ69-F1
#
_cell.length_a   1.000
_cell.length_b   1.000
_cell.length_c   1.000
_cell.angle_alpha   90.00
_cell.angle_beta   90.00
_cell.angle_gamma   90.00
#
_symmetry.space_group_name_H-M   'P 1'
#
loop_
_entity.id
_entity.type
_entity.pdbx_description
1 polymer ?
#
loop_
_entity_poly.entity_id
_entity_poly.type
_entity_poly.pdbx_seq_one_letter_code
_entity_poly.pdbx_strand_id
1 'polypeptide(L)'
;MLENILSYLHPSESSAEQLRLLFRLFAEQDFSTQKDEQPPLPQDEIYEEFSQKLAQAIGLVYEKGVLFKDALGLSEENMEAFYAWGFQLFEKKQFSEAFQLFNILVILDPIQWKYRYALATTLHRQKNYKDAVKAYLMSVMLEPARYIPLPHYHAADCYIQMQDFCSAIVMLDLCMKHCDPDSSEHQIILERAEVLKKALEEKWSYPIKG
;
A
#
# COMPACT_ATOMS: atom_id res chain seq x y z
N MET A 1 8.12 8.13 25.18
CA MET A 1 8.68 7.04 24.36
C MET A 1 7.77 6.74 23.16
N LEU A 2 6.48 6.46 23.39
CA LEU A 2 5.44 6.41 22.34
C LEU A 2 5.33 7.69 21.50
N GLU A 3 5.38 8.89 22.10
CA GLU A 3 5.37 10.16 21.33
C GLU A 3 6.56 10.31 20.37
N ASN A 4 7.74 9.78 20.72
CA ASN A 4 8.90 9.76 19.82
C ASN A 4 8.69 8.74 18.68
N ILE A 5 8.08 7.60 18.97
CA ILE A 5 7.72 6.58 17.96
C ILE A 5 6.62 7.12 17.03
N LEU A 6 5.67 7.87 17.58
CA LEU A 6 4.61 8.56 16.84
C LEU A 6 5.13 9.68 15.95
N SER A 7 6.24 10.32 16.34
CA SER A 7 6.93 11.28 15.48
C SER A 7 7.52 10.64 14.21
N TYR A 8 7.90 9.35 14.28
CA TYR A 8 8.32 8.56 13.11
C TYR A 8 7.13 8.04 12.26
N LEU A 9 5.92 7.99 12.82
CA LEU A 9 4.67 7.55 12.15
C LEU A 9 3.82 8.71 11.60
N HIS A 10 4.41 9.90 11.48
CA HIS A 10 3.81 11.19 11.05
C HIS A 10 2.83 11.83 12.06
N PRO A 11 3.09 13.06 12.54
CA PRO A 11 2.20 13.79 13.45
C PRO A 11 0.99 14.34 12.68
N SER A 12 -0.10 13.58 12.63
CA SER A 12 -1.41 14.02 12.12
C SER A 12 -2.51 13.15 12.74
N GLU A 13 -3.79 13.48 12.56
CA GLU A 13 -4.92 12.61 12.96
C GLU A 13 -4.74 11.15 12.49
N SER A 14 -3.98 10.93 11.40
CA SER A 14 -3.63 9.61 10.87
C SER A 14 -2.81 8.72 11.83
N SER A 15 -1.94 9.26 12.69
CA SER A 15 -1.11 8.42 13.59
C SER A 15 -1.92 7.81 14.73
N ALA A 16 -2.93 8.53 15.24
CA ALA A 16 -3.82 8.02 16.26
C ALA A 16 -4.71 6.90 15.72
N GLU A 17 -5.17 7.00 14.48
CA GLU A 17 -5.95 5.97 13.81
C GLU A 17 -5.11 4.74 13.46
N GLN A 18 -3.85 4.93 13.07
CA GLN A 18 -2.92 3.82 12.89
C GLN A 18 -2.66 3.07 14.20
N LEU A 19 -2.49 3.79 15.32
CA LEU A 19 -2.38 3.17 16.63
C LEU A 19 -3.66 2.43 17.03
N ARG A 20 -4.85 3.00 16.77
CA ARG A 20 -6.14 2.31 17.00
C ARG A 20 -6.23 1.01 16.24
N LEU A 21 -5.81 1.03 14.98
CA LEU A 21 -5.89 -0.13 14.11
C LEU A 21 -4.85 -1.19 14.48
N LEU A 22 -3.63 -0.77 14.85
CA LEU A 22 -2.60 -1.66 15.40
C LEU A 22 -3.00 -2.25 16.76
N PHE A 23 -3.70 -1.48 17.58
CA PHE A 23 -4.29 -1.95 18.82
C PHE A 23 -5.38 -3.00 18.55
N ARG A 24 -6.26 -2.76 17.56
CA ARG A 24 -7.27 -3.73 17.16
C ARG A 24 -6.66 -5.02 16.62
N LEU A 25 -5.62 -4.89 15.78
CA LEU A 25 -4.76 -5.98 15.33
C LEU A 25 -4.24 -6.84 16.48
N PHE A 26 -3.89 -6.19 17.59
CA PHE A 26 -3.41 -6.83 18.80
C PHE A 26 -4.52 -7.48 19.64
N ALA A 27 -5.61 -6.75 19.88
CA ALA A 27 -6.74 -7.22 20.69
C ALA A 27 -7.54 -8.36 20.03
N GLU A 28 -7.55 -8.43 18.69
CA GLU A 28 -8.15 -9.55 17.95
C GLU A 28 -7.37 -10.88 18.10
N GLN A 29 -6.23 -10.91 18.81
CA GLN A 29 -5.59 -12.17 19.24
C GLN A 29 -6.42 -12.93 20.30
N ASP A 30 -7.40 -12.30 20.96
CA ASP A 30 -8.18 -12.95 22.03
C ASP A 30 -9.69 -13.13 21.81
N PHE A 31 -10.49 -12.24 21.18
CA PHE A 31 -11.95 -12.51 21.02
C PHE A 31 -12.68 -11.83 19.85
N SER A 32 -13.79 -12.46 19.46
CA SER A 32 -14.73 -12.16 18.38
C SER A 32 -15.69 -10.98 18.62
N THR A 33 -15.42 -10.07 19.56
CA THR A 33 -16.41 -9.06 19.96
C THR A 33 -15.76 -7.76 20.40
N GLN A 34 -15.55 -6.82 19.47
CA GLN A 34 -15.69 -5.36 19.66
C GLN A 34 -15.17 -4.66 18.41
N LYS A 35 -16.04 -4.47 17.41
CA LYS A 35 -15.69 -3.77 16.17
C LYS A 35 -15.58 -2.24 16.34
N ASP A 36 -16.02 -1.69 17.48
CA ASP A 36 -16.35 -0.27 17.65
C ASP A 36 -15.91 0.38 18.98
N GLU A 37 -14.99 -0.21 19.76
CA GLU A 37 -14.50 0.45 20.98
C GLU A 37 -13.39 1.46 20.71
N GLN A 38 -13.47 2.61 21.39
CA GLN A 38 -12.42 3.64 21.42
C GLN A 38 -11.09 2.99 21.85
N PRO A 39 -9.93 3.46 21.34
CA PRO A 39 -8.65 2.93 21.80
C PRO A 39 -8.58 3.06 23.33
N PRO A 40 -8.01 2.06 24.02
CA PRO A 40 -7.87 2.13 25.45
C PRO A 40 -7.08 3.38 25.81
N LEU A 41 -7.51 4.03 26.88
CA LEU A 41 -6.87 5.23 27.37
C LEU A 41 -5.56 4.85 28.07
N PRO A 42 -4.60 5.79 28.23
CA PRO A 42 -3.33 5.52 28.91
C PRO A 42 -3.44 5.01 30.36
N GLN A 43 -4.64 5.04 30.94
CA GLN A 43 -4.94 4.57 32.29
C GLN A 43 -5.41 3.11 32.32
N ASP A 44 -5.69 2.51 31.16
CA ASP A 44 -6.17 1.14 31.04
C ASP A 44 -4.97 0.18 31.03
N GLU A 45 -5.07 -0.91 31.81
CA GLU A 45 -4.02 -1.94 31.90
C GLU A 45 -3.67 -2.51 30.51
N ILE A 46 -4.68 -2.65 29.65
CA ILE A 46 -4.55 -3.12 28.27
C ILE A 46 -3.73 -2.15 27.41
N TYR A 47 -3.84 -0.84 27.65
CA TYR A 47 -3.02 0.15 26.94
C TYR A 47 -1.55 0.03 27.35
N GLU A 48 -1.28 -0.19 28.63
CA GLU A 48 0.07 -0.33 29.14
C GLU A 48 0.75 -1.59 28.58
N GLU A 49 0.04 -2.72 28.56
CA GLU A 49 0.53 -3.95 27.95
C GLU A 49 0.83 -3.80 26.45
N PHE A 50 -0.11 -3.22 25.69
CA PHE A 50 0.09 -2.94 24.26
C PHE A 50 1.29 -2.01 24.02
N SER A 51 1.41 -0.96 24.83
CA SER A 51 2.50 0.01 24.76
C SER A 51 3.87 -0.64 25.04
N GLN A 52 3.94 -1.51 26.04
CA GLN A 52 5.16 -2.26 26.36
C GLN A 52 5.53 -3.22 25.23
N LYS A 53 4.58 -3.96 24.67
CA LYS A 53 4.83 -4.88 23.56
C LYS A 53 5.26 -4.15 22.30
N LEU A 54 4.67 -3.00 21.99
CA LEU A 54 5.12 -2.16 20.87
C LEU A 54 6.55 -1.65 21.08
N ALA A 55 6.90 -1.20 22.29
CA ALA A 55 8.26 -0.76 22.61
C ALA A 55 9.28 -1.90 22.50
N GLN A 56 8.93 -3.10 22.97
CA GLN A 56 9.76 -4.29 22.82
C GLN A 56 9.92 -4.69 21.36
N ALA A 57 8.85 -4.65 20.57
CA ALA A 57 8.89 -4.98 19.16
C ALA A 57 9.82 -4.02 18.41
N ILE A 58 9.75 -2.73 18.71
CA ILE A 58 10.65 -1.72 18.15
C ILE A 58 12.10 -2.03 18.52
N GLY A 59 12.39 -2.33 19.79
CA GLY A 59 13.73 -2.74 20.22
C GLY A 59 14.24 -3.95 19.44
N LEU A 60 13.40 -4.98 19.26
CA LEU A 60 13.75 -6.17 18.49
C LEU A 60 14.04 -5.87 17.02
N VAL A 61 13.23 -5.01 16.37
CA VAL A 61 13.45 -4.60 14.99
C VAL A 61 14.77 -3.85 14.85
N TYR A 62 15.09 -2.91 15.76
CA TYR A 62 16.34 -2.16 15.73
C TYR A 62 17.57 -3.01 16.04
N GLU A 63 17.49 -3.89 17.04
CA GLU A 63 18.64 -4.69 17.49
C GLU A 63 18.90 -5.92 16.61
N LYS A 64 17.83 -6.57 16.13
CA LYS A 64 17.92 -7.87 15.45
C LYS A 64 17.52 -7.82 13.98
N GLY A 65 16.98 -6.70 13.49
CA GLY A 65 16.55 -6.57 12.10
C GLY A 65 15.39 -7.48 11.70
N VAL A 66 14.61 -7.96 12.67
CA VAL A 66 13.41 -8.77 12.42
C VAL A 66 12.27 -7.90 11.88
N LEU A 67 11.27 -8.50 11.23
CA LEU A 67 10.11 -7.75 10.76
C LEU A 67 9.21 -7.36 11.94
N PHE A 68 8.48 -6.24 11.80
CA PHE A 68 7.54 -5.79 12.82
C PHE A 68 6.44 -6.82 13.10
N LYS A 69 5.94 -7.51 12.06
CA LYS A 69 4.97 -8.61 12.24
C LYS A 69 5.49 -9.72 13.16
N ASP A 70 6.76 -10.10 13.01
CA ASP A 70 7.37 -11.19 13.77
C ASP A 70 7.62 -10.74 15.21
N ALA A 71 8.08 -9.50 15.38
CA ALA A 71 8.32 -8.88 16.68
C ALA A 71 7.03 -8.73 17.51
N LEU A 72 5.89 -8.54 16.85
CA LEU A 72 4.57 -8.47 17.49
C LEU A 72 3.89 -9.84 17.64
N GLY A 73 4.45 -10.89 17.02
CA GLY A 73 3.86 -12.24 17.01
C GLY A 73 2.58 -12.33 16.18
N LEU A 74 2.49 -11.58 15.07
CA LEU A 74 1.38 -11.64 14.13
C LEU A 74 1.58 -12.80 13.16
N SER A 75 0.59 -13.70 13.08
CA SER A 75 0.63 -14.81 12.12
C SER A 75 0.34 -14.35 10.69
N GLU A 76 0.69 -15.17 9.71
CA GLU A 76 0.30 -14.93 8.31
C GLU A 76 -1.22 -14.88 8.12
N GLU A 77 -1.97 -15.68 8.88
CA GLU A 77 -3.43 -15.67 8.86
C GLU A 77 -3.99 -14.34 9.35
N ASN A 78 -3.43 -13.78 10.44
CA ASN A 78 -3.78 -12.44 10.88
C ASN A 78 -3.53 -11.43 9.75
N MET A 79 -2.31 -11.42 9.20
CA MET A 79 -1.93 -10.49 8.13
C MET A 79 -2.87 -10.59 6.91
N GLU A 80 -3.33 -11.79 6.56
CA GLU A 80 -4.26 -12.00 5.45
C GLU A 80 -5.68 -11.53 5.76
N ALA A 81 -6.17 -11.75 6.99
CA ALA A 81 -7.46 -11.25 7.42
C ALA A 81 -7.52 -9.71 7.36
N PHE A 82 -6.45 -9.04 7.77
CA PHE A 82 -6.33 -7.57 7.67
C PHE A 82 -6.23 -7.10 6.22
N TYR A 83 -5.51 -7.82 5.37
CA TYR A 83 -5.48 -7.51 3.94
C TYR A 83 -6.87 -7.62 3.31
N ALA A 84 -7.62 -8.70 3.63
CA ALA A 84 -8.98 -8.89 3.16
C ALA A 84 -9.93 -7.78 3.67
N TRP A 85 -9.78 -7.34 4.91
CA TRP A 85 -10.55 -6.22 5.44
C TRP A 85 -10.23 -4.91 4.71
N GLY A 86 -8.94 -4.62 4.46
CA GLY A 86 -8.52 -3.46 3.67
C GLY A 86 -9.10 -3.48 2.27
N PHE A 87 -9.14 -4.66 1.65
CA PHE A 87 -9.76 -4.86 0.34
C PHE A 87 -11.28 -4.60 0.37
N GLN A 88 -11.99 -5.08 1.39
CA GLN A 88 -13.43 -4.79 1.54
C GLN A 88 -13.72 -3.29 1.70
N LEU A 89 -12.88 -2.56 2.46
CA LEU A 89 -12.99 -1.11 2.58
C LEU A 89 -12.76 -0.43 1.23
N PHE A 90 -11.76 -0.89 0.49
CA PHE A 90 -11.45 -0.40 -0.85
C PHE A 90 -12.62 -0.62 -1.83
N GLU A 91 -13.25 -1.80 -1.83
CA GLU A 91 -14.43 -2.10 -2.67
C GLU A 91 -15.63 -1.23 -2.31
N LYS A 92 -15.81 -0.92 -1.02
CA LYS A 92 -16.81 0.05 -0.54
C LYS A 92 -16.46 1.51 -0.83
N LYS A 93 -15.33 1.77 -1.51
CA LYS A 93 -14.80 3.11 -1.82
C LYS A 93 -14.41 3.93 -0.58
N GLN A 94 -14.22 3.28 0.56
CA GLN A 94 -13.72 3.86 1.80
C GLN A 94 -12.19 3.93 1.74
N PHE A 95 -11.69 4.79 0.84
CA PHE A 95 -10.27 4.80 0.49
C PHE A 95 -9.37 5.32 1.62
N SER A 96 -9.87 6.19 2.49
CA SER A 96 -9.09 6.72 3.63
C SER A 96 -8.80 5.63 4.66
N GLU A 97 -9.80 4.83 4.99
CA GLU A 97 -9.71 3.72 5.93
C GLU A 97 -8.89 2.57 5.31
N ALA A 98 -9.11 2.27 4.03
CA ALA A 98 -8.30 1.29 3.30
C ALA A 98 -6.82 1.70 3.27
N PHE A 99 -6.53 3.00 3.07
CA PHE A 99 -5.17 3.52 3.04
C PHE A 99 -4.47 3.27 4.38
N GLN A 100 -5.13 3.55 5.50
CA GLN A 100 -4.56 3.34 6.83
C GLN A 100 -4.21 1.87 7.05
N LEU A 101 -5.12 0.97 6.68
CA LEU A 101 -4.90 -0.47 6.87
C LEU A 101 -3.78 -1.01 5.99
N PHE A 102 -3.75 -0.65 4.71
CA PHE A 102 -2.67 -1.04 3.82
C PHE A 102 -1.33 -0.41 4.23
N ASN A 103 -1.33 0.82 4.75
CA ASN A 103 -0.12 1.46 5.24
C ASN A 103 0.46 0.71 6.45
N ILE A 104 -0.38 0.27 7.39
CA ILE A 104 0.05 -0.57 8.51
C ILE A 104 0.60 -1.91 8.02
N LEU A 105 -0.08 -2.58 7.07
CA LEU A 105 0.42 -3.83 6.51
C LEU A 105 1.81 -3.68 5.88
N VAL A 106 2.08 -2.54 5.21
CA VAL A 106 3.42 -2.22 4.68
C VAL A 106 4.45 -1.94 5.78
N ILE A 107 4.05 -1.37 6.92
CA ILE A 107 4.94 -1.18 8.09
C ILE A 107 5.27 -2.54 8.74
N LEU A 108 4.26 -3.39 8.91
CA LEU A 108 4.36 -4.70 9.54
C LEU A 108 5.21 -5.67 8.71
N ASP A 109 5.02 -5.64 7.39
CA ASP A 109 5.74 -6.45 6.41
C ASP A 109 6.13 -5.62 5.17
N PRO A 110 7.27 -4.90 5.22
CA PRO A 110 7.70 -4.02 4.14
C PRO A 110 8.21 -4.75 2.90
N ILE A 111 8.40 -6.07 2.97
CA ILE A 111 8.90 -6.88 1.83
C ILE A 111 7.77 -7.57 1.06
N GLN A 112 6.55 -7.56 1.59
CA GLN A 112 5.40 -8.14 0.92
C GLN A 112 4.83 -7.20 -0.16
N TRP A 113 5.07 -7.57 -1.43
CA TRP A 113 4.71 -6.76 -2.59
C TRP A 113 3.21 -6.44 -2.68
N LYS A 114 2.33 -7.39 -2.30
CA LYS A 114 0.86 -7.23 -2.44
C LYS A 114 0.31 -6.10 -1.57
N TYR A 115 0.87 -5.91 -0.38
CA TYR A 115 0.47 -4.82 0.53
C TYR A 115 0.85 -3.47 -0.07
N ARG A 116 2.06 -3.38 -0.63
CA ARG A 116 2.53 -2.17 -1.29
C ARG A 116 1.75 -1.84 -2.56
N TYR A 117 1.36 -2.85 -3.34
CA TYR A 117 0.50 -2.70 -4.50
C TYR A 117 -0.93 -2.21 -4.14
N ALA A 118 -1.51 -2.75 -3.07
CA ALA A 118 -2.82 -2.33 -2.59
C ALA A 118 -2.80 -0.89 -2.04
N LEU A 119 -1.73 -0.52 -1.33
CA LEU A 119 -1.48 0.86 -0.90
C LEU A 119 -1.38 1.80 -2.11
N ALA A 120 -0.61 1.43 -3.14
CA ALA A 120 -0.47 2.21 -4.37
C ALA A 120 -1.80 2.42 -5.08
N THR A 121 -2.61 1.37 -5.17
CA THR A 121 -3.95 1.42 -5.78
C THR A 121 -4.89 2.31 -4.98
N THR A 122 -4.79 2.29 -3.66
CA THR A 122 -5.58 3.16 -2.80
C THR A 122 -5.19 4.63 -2.95
N LEU A 123 -3.88 4.93 -2.96
CA LEU A 123 -3.36 6.27 -3.24
C LEU A 123 -3.79 6.77 -4.62
N HIS A 124 -3.78 5.89 -5.63
CA HIS A 124 -4.27 6.19 -6.96
C HIS A 124 -5.76 6.59 -6.93
N ARG A 125 -6.62 5.83 -6.23
CA ARG A 125 -8.04 6.19 -6.07
C ARG A 125 -8.27 7.48 -5.30
N GLN A 126 -7.39 7.81 -4.36
CA GLN A 126 -7.38 9.09 -3.64
C GLN A 126 -6.82 10.26 -4.49
N LYS A 127 -6.40 10.00 -5.74
CA LYS A 127 -5.75 10.98 -6.62
C LYS A 127 -4.40 11.49 -6.12
N ASN A 128 -3.78 10.79 -5.17
CA ASN A 128 -2.39 11.03 -4.79
C ASN A 128 -1.46 10.29 -5.77
N TYR A 129 -1.42 10.79 -7.01
CA TYR A 129 -0.75 10.13 -8.13
C TYR A 129 0.77 10.01 -7.93
N LYS A 130 1.39 11.01 -7.31
CA LYS A 130 2.85 11.02 -7.08
C LYS A 130 3.28 9.89 -6.16
N ASP A 131 2.58 9.71 -5.04
CA ASP A 131 2.92 8.66 -4.08
C ASP A 131 2.44 7.29 -4.56
N ALA A 132 1.32 7.23 -5.31
CA ALA A 132 0.87 6.00 -5.96
C ALA A 132 1.94 5.44 -6.92
N VAL A 133 2.53 6.27 -7.78
CA VAL A 133 3.60 5.84 -8.69
C VAL A 133 4.79 5.25 -7.93
N LYS A 134 5.26 5.94 -6.87
CA LYS A 134 6.37 5.43 -6.04
C LYS A 134 6.03 4.06 -5.46
N ALA A 135 4.83 3.91 -4.90
CA ALA A 135 4.38 2.66 -4.30
C ALA A 135 4.22 1.53 -5.34
N TYR A 136 3.70 1.82 -6.53
CA TYR A 136 3.65 0.85 -7.63
C TYR A 136 5.04 0.38 -8.03
N LEU A 137 5.97 1.29 -8.30
CA LEU A 137 7.34 0.94 -8.67
C LEU A 137 8.05 0.15 -7.57
N MET A 138 7.83 0.52 -6.31
CA MET A 138 8.38 -0.20 -5.17
C MET A 138 7.76 -1.59 -4.98
N SER A 139 6.52 -1.84 -5.44
CA SER A 139 5.92 -3.18 -5.43
C SER A 139 6.60 -4.11 -6.44
N VAL A 140 6.95 -3.58 -7.62
CA VAL A 140 7.66 -4.31 -8.68
C VAL A 140 9.07 -4.72 -8.23
N MET A 141 9.78 -3.85 -7.52
CA MET A 141 11.12 -4.15 -7.02
C MET A 141 11.15 -5.27 -5.96
N LEU A 142 10.05 -5.47 -5.23
CA LEU A 142 9.97 -6.48 -4.17
C LEU A 142 9.77 -7.90 -4.69
N GLU A 143 9.13 -8.07 -5.85
CA GLU A 143 8.89 -9.38 -6.45
C GLU A 143 9.26 -9.36 -7.96
N PRO A 144 10.56 -9.32 -8.31
CA PRO A 144 10.99 -9.24 -9.70
C PRO A 144 10.68 -10.53 -10.49
N ALA A 145 10.57 -11.67 -9.81
CA ALA A 145 10.36 -12.98 -10.42
C ALA A 145 8.93 -13.16 -10.97
N ARG A 146 7.97 -12.42 -10.41
CA ARG A 146 6.58 -12.37 -10.85
C ARG A 146 6.28 -10.95 -11.31
N TYR A 147 7.05 -10.46 -12.27
CA TYR A 147 6.85 -9.10 -12.77
C TYR A 147 5.45 -8.98 -13.39
N ILE A 148 4.56 -8.29 -12.67
CA ILE A 148 3.18 -8.08 -13.09
C ILE A 148 3.15 -6.81 -13.96
N PRO A 149 2.51 -6.81 -15.14
CA PRO A 149 2.40 -5.63 -15.99
C PRO A 149 1.51 -4.53 -15.36
N LEU A 150 0.55 -4.90 -14.50
CA LEU A 150 -0.43 -3.99 -13.88
C LEU A 150 0.18 -2.80 -13.13
N PRO A 151 1.19 -2.94 -12.24
CA PRO A 151 1.85 -1.80 -11.62
C PRO A 151 2.35 -0.75 -12.62
N HIS A 152 2.91 -1.18 -13.76
CA HIS A 152 3.39 -0.25 -14.80
C HIS A 152 2.23 0.44 -15.50
N TYR A 153 1.20 -0.32 -15.86
CA TYR A 153 -0.02 0.20 -16.46
C TYR A 153 -0.70 1.25 -15.56
N HIS A 154 -0.84 0.97 -14.26
CA HIS A 154 -1.45 1.91 -13.31
C HIS A 154 -0.57 3.11 -13.01
N ALA A 155 0.75 2.95 -12.97
CA ALA A 155 1.66 4.08 -12.86
C ALA A 155 1.62 4.96 -14.12
N ALA A 156 1.45 4.38 -15.32
CA ALA A 156 1.21 5.15 -16.54
C ALA A 156 -0.06 6.00 -16.44
N ASP A 157 -1.18 5.42 -15.98
CA ASP A 157 -2.42 6.17 -15.74
C ASP A 157 -2.18 7.33 -14.75
N CYS A 158 -1.48 7.08 -13.64
CA CYS A 158 -1.10 8.15 -12.70
C CYS A 158 -0.30 9.28 -13.38
N TYR A 159 0.67 8.94 -14.22
CA TYR A 159 1.44 9.93 -14.98
C TYR A 159 0.58 10.71 -15.98
N ILE A 160 -0.38 10.05 -16.65
CA ILE A 160 -1.36 10.72 -17.52
C ILE A 160 -2.19 11.74 -16.74
N GLN A 161 -2.67 11.38 -15.53
CA GLN A 161 -3.42 12.31 -14.67
C GLN A 161 -2.56 13.50 -14.22
N MET A 162 -1.25 13.29 -14.07
CA MET A 162 -0.27 14.35 -13.80
C MET A 162 0.17 15.14 -15.04
N GLN A 163 -0.34 14.80 -16.24
CA GLN A 163 0.05 15.35 -17.54
C GLN A 163 1.53 15.12 -17.92
N ASP A 164 2.21 14.17 -17.26
CA ASP A 164 3.56 13.75 -17.62
C ASP A 164 3.49 12.62 -18.64
N PHE A 165 3.26 13.00 -19.91
CA PHE A 165 3.08 12.03 -20.99
C PHE A 165 4.36 11.28 -21.34
N CYS A 166 5.53 11.88 -21.13
CA CYS A 166 6.82 11.21 -21.36
C CYS A 166 6.99 10.03 -20.40
N SER A 167 6.81 10.26 -19.11
CA SER A 167 6.88 9.19 -18.10
C SER A 167 5.77 8.16 -18.31
N ALA A 168 4.57 8.58 -18.70
CA ALA A 168 3.47 7.66 -19.01
C ALA A 168 3.84 6.69 -20.15
N ILE A 169 4.41 7.19 -21.26
CA ILE A 169 4.82 6.35 -22.39
C ILE A 169 5.89 5.34 -21.97
N VAL A 170 6.90 5.77 -21.19
CA VAL A 170 7.93 4.86 -20.65
C VAL A 170 7.31 3.76 -19.82
N MET A 171 6.34 4.08 -18.96
CA MET A 171 5.65 3.08 -18.14
C MET A 171 4.78 2.14 -18.96
N LEU A 172 4.15 2.62 -20.04
CA LEU A 172 3.42 1.74 -20.98
C LEU A 172 4.37 0.79 -21.71
N ASP A 173 5.55 1.26 -22.12
CA ASP A 173 6.57 0.39 -22.73
C ASP A 173 7.06 -0.70 -21.79
N LEU A 174 7.31 -0.35 -20.52
CA LEU A 174 7.65 -1.34 -19.49
C LEU A 174 6.49 -2.32 -19.27
N CYS A 175 5.24 -1.85 -19.23
CA CYS A 175 4.07 -2.71 -19.16
C CYS A 175 4.05 -3.74 -20.30
N MET A 176 4.18 -3.28 -21.55
CA MET A 176 4.14 -4.13 -22.74
C MET A 176 5.28 -5.15 -22.75
N LYS A 177 6.50 -4.73 -22.38
CA LYS A 177 7.69 -5.59 -22.32
C LYS A 177 7.53 -6.79 -21.38
N HIS A 178 6.75 -6.61 -20.32
CA HIS A 178 6.57 -7.61 -19.27
C HIS A 178 5.20 -8.30 -19.31
N CYS A 179 4.40 -8.06 -20.35
CA CYS A 179 3.23 -8.88 -20.63
C CYS A 179 3.66 -10.28 -21.10
N ASP A 180 2.92 -11.28 -20.65
CA ASP A 180 3.09 -12.68 -21.08
C ASP A 180 2.13 -12.92 -22.25
N PRO A 181 2.63 -13.26 -23.45
CA PRO A 181 1.78 -13.46 -24.62
C PRO A 181 0.79 -14.63 -24.47
N ASP A 182 1.09 -15.62 -23.61
CA ASP A 182 0.25 -16.80 -23.43
C ASP A 182 -0.87 -16.57 -22.39
N SER A 183 -0.80 -15.48 -21.63
CA SER A 183 -1.82 -15.12 -20.63
C SER A 183 -2.91 -14.23 -21.24
N SER A 184 -4.16 -14.73 -21.23
CA SER A 184 -5.34 -13.98 -21.71
C SER A 184 -5.57 -12.67 -20.94
N GLU A 185 -5.22 -12.64 -19.65
CA GLU A 185 -5.30 -11.41 -18.83
C GLU A 185 -4.28 -10.37 -19.30
N HIS A 186 -3.07 -10.79 -19.64
CA HIS A 186 -2.01 -9.90 -20.12
C HIS A 186 -2.29 -9.40 -21.54
N GLN A 187 -2.96 -10.18 -22.39
CA GLN A 187 -3.39 -9.73 -23.72
C GLN A 187 -4.33 -8.52 -23.63
N ILE A 188 -5.31 -8.53 -22.72
CA ILE A 188 -6.23 -7.41 -22.52
C ILE A 188 -5.47 -6.14 -22.08
N ILE A 189 -4.46 -6.29 -21.20
CA ILE A 189 -3.64 -5.17 -20.73
C ILE A 189 -2.74 -4.66 -21.84
N LEU A 190 -2.16 -5.56 -22.64
CA LEU A 190 -1.31 -5.23 -23.78
C LEU A 190 -2.06 -4.37 -24.80
N GLU A 191 -3.24 -4.81 -25.24
CA GLU A 191 -4.08 -4.05 -26.17
C GLU A 191 -4.41 -2.66 -25.64
N ARG A 192 -4.78 -2.56 -24.35
CA ARG A 192 -5.06 -1.27 -23.71
C ARG A 192 -3.83 -0.37 -23.68
N ALA A 193 -2.68 -0.92 -23.31
CA ALA A 193 -1.42 -0.18 -23.23
C ALA A 193 -0.99 0.36 -24.60
N GLU A 194 -1.15 -0.43 -25.67
CA GLU A 194 -0.87 -0.02 -27.04
C GLU A 194 -1.76 1.13 -27.50
N VAL A 195 -3.07 1.04 -27.27
CA VAL A 195 -4.02 2.09 -27.63
C VAL A 195 -3.73 3.38 -26.87
N LEU A 196 -3.48 3.29 -25.56
CA LEU A 196 -3.11 4.43 -24.72
C LEU A 196 -1.80 5.08 -25.21
N LYS A 197 -0.76 4.27 -25.46
CA LYS A 197 0.53 4.76 -25.91
C LYS A 197 0.40 5.51 -27.23
N LYS A 198 -0.26 4.90 -28.22
CA LYS A 198 -0.49 5.53 -29.53
C LYS A 198 -1.24 6.85 -29.41
N ALA A 199 -2.29 6.90 -28.59
CA ALA A 199 -3.05 8.14 -28.36
C ALA A 199 -2.19 9.24 -27.71
N LEU A 200 -1.29 8.89 -26.78
CA LEU A 200 -0.35 9.84 -26.18
C LEU A 200 0.70 10.32 -27.18
N GLU A 201 1.25 9.42 -28.00
CA GLU A 201 2.23 9.75 -29.03
C GLU A 201 1.64 10.65 -30.11
N GLU A 202 0.42 10.41 -30.57
CA GLU A 202 -0.28 11.28 -31.52
C GLU A 202 -0.51 12.68 -30.94
N LYS A 203 -0.90 12.75 -29.66
CA LYS A 203 -1.12 14.01 -28.94
C LYS A 203 0.18 14.79 -28.71
N TRP A 204 1.30 14.08 -28.55
CA TRP A 204 2.62 14.68 -28.29
C TRP A 204 3.43 14.99 -29.56
N SER A 205 3.22 14.23 -30.64
CA SER A 205 3.87 14.44 -31.94
C SER A 205 3.33 15.69 -32.68
N TYR A 206 2.21 16.26 -32.22
CA TYR A 206 1.69 17.57 -32.66
C TYR A 206 1.87 18.68 -31.60
N PRO A 207 3.08 19.21 -31.34
CA PRO A 207 3.22 20.48 -30.65
C PRO A 207 3.10 21.63 -31.66
N ILE A 208 1.94 22.32 -31.62
CA ILE A 208 1.70 23.72 -32.03
C ILE A 208 2.04 24.09 -33.49
N LYS A 209 1.02 24.15 -34.36
CA LYS A 209 1.03 25.14 -35.45
C LYS A 209 0.86 26.52 -34.82
N GLY A 210 1.95 27.31 -34.86
CA GLY A 210 1.99 28.78 -34.89
C GLY A 210 1.21 29.52 -33.82
#